data_AF-A0A6I9VMM9-F1
#
_entry.id   AF-A0A6I9VMM9-F1
#
_cell.length_a   1.000
_cell.length_b   1.000
_cell.length_c   1.000
_cell.angle_alpha   90.00
_cell.angle_beta   90.00
_cell.angle_gamma   90.00
#
_symmetry.space_group_name_H-M   'P 1'
#
loop_
_entity.id
_entity.type
_entity.pdbx_description
1 polymer ?
#
loop_
_entity_poly.entity_id
_entity_poly.type
_entity_poly.pdbx_seq_one_letter_code
_entity_poly.pdbx_strand_id
1 'polypeptide(L)'
;MPFDSDETSVFSLRRWTDIDHIRKTYWRACSTDVARRCFRLDAPQAQGLPIRIATSAVTRLYTVVQLTARKGEMSLIRTLWRCTFSPRLFKIYEVTWIGLVDKSYEAKNLERWGDQIVISFAAIWSISLYAVPVIAMFAMYQRSYSLIDNVSCLSKVAAGAGALLIASLAARGYSRINNPAYVKFVDTLNEAHLNYNASTKQELHKYDFEFWAWPVDFNVTGDIADKLTLEKIAKASGRLKRQSGKEFIFAIPCKLLSYVVAHTFANKLIYPGSISLIGWAFGSALVKGRSDLIKQGGERFKLMTSDKNHLDVMFVDRRTKSSNGDTLVITCEGNCGFYETGIISTPLTKGYSVLGWNHPGFASSTGAPYPDQEENAIDCIMRFAIERLKFPEKQIIIYGWSIGGYTATWAAMNYPSIQSLVLDATFDDVLPLAIKAMPPSLEGLVHNIIRDYFNLHIAEQLNRYNGTILLIRRTDDEIICIPQNNLAGNRGNMLLTKLLLRRYPYLFLSETFESGAILSRFLSAETSERTSILESFRVNEKHCLQLIAADIQSNDGVISYPSTLGKECDAKTKLQLVLFLATMYMKDQSSSHCIPLSVDLFHPGWDPASTIAVK
;
A
#
# COMPACT_ATOMS: atom_id res chain seq x y z
N MET A 1 -61.60 -52.70 7.12
CA MET A 1 -60.90 -53.97 7.42
C MET A 1 -59.72 -53.65 8.34
N PRO A 2 -59.31 -54.58 9.23
CA PRO A 2 -59.08 -54.27 10.66
C PRO A 2 -57.84 -53.40 10.96
N PHE A 3 -57.77 -52.61 12.05
CA PHE A 3 -57.48 -52.98 13.47
C PHE A 3 -56.20 -53.86 13.61
N ASP A 4 -55.31 -53.69 14.59
CA ASP A 4 -55.35 -53.03 15.92
C ASP A 4 -54.18 -52.02 16.11
N SER A 5 -54.17 -51.01 17.00
CA SER A 5 -54.46 -50.88 18.46
C SER A 5 -53.41 -51.53 19.37
N ASP A 6 -52.91 -50.91 20.45
CA ASP A 6 -52.83 -49.46 20.79
C ASP A 6 -51.40 -49.17 21.34
N GLU A 7 -51.00 -48.31 22.31
CA GLU A 7 -51.57 -47.39 23.33
C GLU A 7 -50.50 -46.26 23.51
N THR A 8 -50.66 -45.06 24.08
CA THR A 8 -51.51 -44.44 25.13
C THR A 8 -51.74 -42.94 24.85
N SER A 9 -52.60 -42.28 25.64
CA SER A 9 -52.56 -40.82 25.87
C SER A 9 -52.84 -40.52 27.36
N VAL A 10 -52.48 -39.36 27.95
CA VAL A 10 -53.25 -38.10 27.94
C VAL A 10 -52.44 -36.95 28.59
N PHE A 11 -52.51 -35.74 28.00
CA PHE A 11 -52.38 -34.36 28.54
C PHE A 11 -51.69 -34.09 29.91
N SER A 12 -50.89 -33.02 30.06
CA SER A 12 -51.33 -31.62 29.95
C SER A 12 -50.19 -30.57 30.02
N LEU A 13 -50.50 -29.28 29.77
CA LEU A 13 -49.54 -28.16 29.76
C LEU A 13 -49.59 -27.30 31.04
N ARG A 14 -48.43 -26.78 31.52
CA ARG A 14 -48.07 -25.33 31.55
C ARG A 14 -46.85 -25.01 32.45
N ARG A 15 -46.19 -23.87 32.14
CA ARG A 15 -45.01 -23.24 32.81
C ARG A 15 -43.72 -24.06 32.67
N TRP A 16 -42.59 -23.57 32.12
CA TRP A 16 -42.24 -22.23 31.62
C TRP A 16 -42.25 -21.09 32.66
N THR A 17 -41.25 -21.10 33.56
CA THR A 17 -40.63 -19.91 34.19
C THR A 17 -39.29 -20.33 34.82
N ASP A 18 -38.20 -20.38 34.04
CA ASP A 18 -36.80 -20.31 34.56
C ASP A 18 -35.69 -20.26 33.49
N ILE A 19 -35.93 -20.85 32.31
CA ILE A 19 -34.89 -20.98 31.26
C ILE A 19 -34.39 -19.63 30.69
N ASP A 20 -35.18 -18.57 30.80
CA ASP A 20 -34.90 -17.29 30.13
C ASP A 20 -33.81 -16.44 30.83
N HIS A 21 -33.59 -16.64 32.13
CA HIS A 21 -32.51 -15.96 32.88
C HIS A 21 -31.15 -16.59 32.57
N ILE A 22 -31.09 -17.93 32.48
CA ILE A 22 -29.88 -18.67 32.06
C ILE A 22 -29.54 -18.33 30.60
N ARG A 23 -30.55 -18.28 29.70
CA ARG A 23 -30.34 -17.89 28.30
C ARG A 23 -29.74 -16.49 28.15
N LYS A 24 -30.29 -15.47 28.82
CA LYS A 24 -29.84 -14.07 28.66
C LYS A 24 -28.41 -13.84 29.15
N THR A 25 -27.96 -14.59 30.16
CA THR A 25 -26.58 -14.50 30.67
C THR A 25 -25.59 -15.22 29.77
N TYR A 26 -25.89 -16.43 29.27
CA TYR A 26 -24.98 -17.14 28.36
C TYR A 26 -24.92 -16.52 26.94
N TRP A 27 -26.03 -16.04 26.38
CA TRP A 27 -26.04 -15.49 25.02
C TRP A 27 -25.39 -14.10 24.89
N ARG A 28 -25.16 -13.39 25.99
CA ARG A 28 -24.33 -12.16 25.99
C ARG A 28 -22.82 -12.44 26.09
N ALA A 29 -22.41 -13.66 26.45
CA ALA A 29 -21.00 -14.05 26.51
C ALA A 29 -20.46 -14.66 25.20
N CYS A 30 -21.33 -15.26 24.38
CA CYS A 30 -20.94 -16.01 23.17
C CYS A 30 -21.27 -15.33 21.82
N SER A 31 -21.60 -14.04 21.80
CA SER A 31 -21.75 -13.29 20.54
C SER A 31 -20.39 -12.79 20.04
N THR A 32 -19.90 -13.38 18.93
CA THR A 32 -18.84 -12.94 18.00
C THR A 32 -17.43 -12.60 18.53
N ASP A 33 -17.24 -12.19 19.79
CA ASP A 33 -15.97 -11.58 20.21
C ASP A 33 -14.93 -12.58 20.70
N VAL A 34 -15.32 -13.72 21.28
CA VAL A 34 -14.38 -14.80 21.67
C VAL A 34 -13.72 -15.42 20.44
N ALA A 35 -14.49 -15.73 19.39
CA ALA A 35 -13.94 -16.21 18.12
C ALA A 35 -12.98 -15.18 17.46
N ARG A 36 -13.32 -13.88 17.55
CA ARG A 36 -12.47 -12.75 17.15
C ARG A 36 -11.29 -12.44 18.09
N ARG A 37 -11.09 -13.22 19.16
CA ARG A 37 -9.91 -13.17 20.04
C ARG A 37 -9.06 -14.43 19.88
N CYS A 38 -9.65 -15.62 19.88
CA CYS A 38 -8.93 -16.89 19.73
C CYS A 38 -8.23 -17.04 18.37
N PHE A 39 -8.83 -16.53 17.28
CA PHE A 39 -8.19 -16.49 15.95
C PHE A 39 -7.45 -15.17 15.67
N ARG A 40 -7.22 -14.32 16.68
CA ARG A 40 -6.41 -13.10 16.59
C ARG A 40 -5.04 -13.28 17.24
N LEU A 41 -4.46 -14.47 17.07
CA LEU A 41 -3.03 -14.71 17.30
C LEU A 41 -2.30 -14.36 15.99
N ASP A 42 -1.54 -13.26 16.02
CA ASP A 42 -1.10 -12.56 14.81
C ASP A 42 -0.10 -13.34 13.94
N ALA A 43 -0.63 -14.06 12.94
CA ALA A 43 0.17 -14.63 11.85
C ALA A 43 1.06 -13.61 11.08
N PRO A 44 0.61 -12.39 10.71
CA PRO A 44 1.42 -11.50 9.89
C PRO A 44 2.61 -10.87 10.64
N GLN A 45 2.62 -10.87 11.98
CA GLN A 45 3.79 -10.41 12.74
C GLN A 45 5.04 -11.27 12.46
N ALA A 46 4.87 -12.52 11.99
CA ALA A 46 5.93 -13.48 11.71
C ALA A 46 7.09 -12.93 10.85
N GLN A 47 6.82 -12.08 9.85
CA GLN A 47 7.86 -11.58 8.93
C GLN A 47 8.78 -10.52 9.59
N GLY A 48 8.34 -9.87 10.67
CA GLY A 48 9.21 -9.07 11.54
C GLY A 48 9.70 -9.83 12.79
N LEU A 49 9.12 -11.00 13.08
CA LEU A 49 9.27 -11.71 14.35
C LEU A 49 10.67 -12.25 14.68
N PRO A 50 11.53 -12.73 13.76
CA PRO A 50 12.88 -13.17 14.16
C PRO A 50 13.73 -12.00 14.67
N ILE A 51 13.68 -10.84 14.00
CA ILE A 51 14.32 -9.61 14.49
C ILE A 51 13.60 -9.12 15.74
N ARG A 52 12.26 -9.14 15.80
CA ARG A 52 11.48 -8.65 16.96
C ARG A 52 11.56 -9.54 18.20
N ILE A 53 11.80 -10.85 18.12
CA ILE A 53 12.00 -11.70 19.32
C ILE A 53 13.41 -11.48 19.86
N ALA A 54 14.43 -11.51 18.99
CA ALA A 54 15.79 -11.16 19.38
C ALA A 54 15.85 -9.75 19.99
N THR A 55 15.27 -8.74 19.33
CA THR A 55 15.26 -7.35 19.83
C THR A 55 14.25 -7.09 20.94
N SER A 56 13.12 -7.80 21.09
CA SER A 56 12.22 -7.62 22.24
C SER A 56 12.84 -8.22 23.51
N ALA A 57 13.48 -9.39 23.41
CA ALA A 57 14.28 -9.94 24.51
C ALA A 57 15.46 -9.00 24.84
N VAL A 58 16.23 -8.57 23.84
CA VAL A 58 17.36 -7.62 24.03
C VAL A 58 16.91 -6.24 24.48
N THR A 59 15.71 -5.76 24.16
CA THR A 59 15.14 -4.47 24.63
C THR A 59 14.60 -4.58 26.05
N ARG A 60 14.00 -5.72 26.44
CA ARG A 60 13.67 -5.98 27.85
C ARG A 60 14.95 -6.11 28.69
N LEU A 61 15.99 -6.78 28.18
CA LEU A 61 17.33 -6.73 28.78
C LEU A 61 17.92 -5.31 28.77
N TYR A 62 17.74 -4.51 27.71
CA TYR A 62 18.24 -3.14 27.64
C TYR A 62 17.70 -2.32 28.81
N THR A 63 16.39 -2.33 29.05
CA THR A 63 15.78 -1.62 30.19
C THR A 63 16.26 -2.17 31.54
N VAL A 64 16.36 -3.49 31.71
CA VAL A 64 16.82 -4.13 32.97
C VAL A 64 18.30 -3.85 33.26
N VAL A 65 19.17 -3.88 32.24
CA VAL A 65 20.62 -3.59 32.36
C VAL A 65 20.87 -2.09 32.56
N GLN A 66 20.09 -1.21 31.94
CA GLN A 66 20.12 0.23 32.19
C GLN A 66 19.80 0.58 33.66
N LEU A 67 18.93 -0.20 34.32
CA LEU A 67 18.52 0.00 35.71
C LEU A 67 19.47 -0.61 36.76
N THR A 68 20.40 -1.49 36.38
CA THR A 68 21.20 -2.28 37.33
C THR A 68 22.71 -1.97 37.34
N ALA A 69 23.19 -1.13 36.42
CA ALA A 69 24.63 -0.86 36.25
C ALA A 69 25.19 0.24 37.18
N ARG A 70 25.99 -0.14 38.19
CA ARG A 70 26.80 0.80 39.01
C ARG A 70 27.84 1.56 38.16
N LYS A 71 28.05 2.85 38.47
CA LYS A 71 29.07 3.70 37.83
C LYS A 71 30.50 3.19 38.11
N GLY A 72 31.38 3.25 37.10
CA GLY A 72 32.78 2.80 37.19
C GLY A 72 33.19 2.03 35.94
N GLU A 73 33.55 0.77 36.11
CA GLU A 73 34.16 -0.11 35.09
C GLU A 73 33.20 -0.45 33.92
N MET A 74 31.88 -0.35 34.12
CA MET A 74 30.85 -0.65 33.11
C MET A 74 30.72 0.39 31.97
N SER A 75 31.78 1.13 31.64
CA SER A 75 31.86 1.91 30.41
C SER A 75 32.10 0.99 29.20
N LEU A 76 33.21 0.26 29.19
CA LEU A 76 33.69 -0.47 28.01
C LEU A 76 32.75 -1.62 27.59
N ILE A 77 32.22 -2.38 28.55
CA ILE A 77 31.26 -3.47 28.31
C ILE A 77 29.94 -2.92 27.76
N ARG A 78 29.46 -1.78 28.28
CA ARG A 78 28.21 -1.14 27.84
C ARG A 78 28.34 -0.57 26.43
N THR A 79 29.49 0.02 26.09
CA THR A 79 29.79 0.48 24.72
C THR A 79 29.94 -0.70 23.76
N LEU A 80 30.62 -1.79 24.15
CA LEU A 80 30.71 -3.00 23.33
C LEU A 80 29.32 -3.59 23.04
N TRP A 81 28.47 -3.73 24.07
CA TRP A 81 27.10 -4.23 23.92
C TRP A 81 26.27 -3.34 22.99
N ARG A 82 26.35 -2.00 23.15
CA ARG A 82 25.75 -1.03 22.23
C ARG A 82 26.22 -1.26 20.79
N CYS A 83 27.52 -1.23 20.53
CA CYS A 83 28.08 -1.40 19.18
C CYS A 83 27.68 -2.73 18.52
N THR A 84 27.61 -3.84 19.27
CA THR A 84 27.13 -5.14 18.78
C THR A 84 25.69 -5.05 18.27
N PHE A 85 24.76 -4.55 19.08
CA PHE A 85 23.32 -4.60 18.79
C PHE A 85 22.77 -3.36 18.06
N SER A 86 23.56 -2.29 17.92
CA SER A 86 23.24 -1.12 17.10
C SER A 86 23.03 -1.48 15.61
N PRO A 87 22.24 -0.68 14.86
CA PRO A 87 21.96 -0.89 13.44
C PRO A 87 23.23 -0.84 12.58
N ARG A 88 23.19 -1.48 11.40
CA ARG A 88 24.19 -1.23 10.36
C ARG A 88 24.09 0.22 9.87
N LEU A 89 25.25 0.85 9.69
CA LEU A 89 25.42 2.16 9.07
C LEU A 89 25.75 1.96 7.58
N PHE A 90 25.10 2.72 6.69
CA PHE A 90 25.27 2.62 5.25
C PHE A 90 26.08 3.81 4.69
N LYS A 91 25.72 5.03 5.09
CA LYS A 91 26.35 6.27 4.62
C LYS A 91 26.46 7.32 5.73
N ILE A 92 27.43 8.20 5.55
CA ILE A 92 27.63 9.43 6.33
C ILE A 92 27.51 10.60 5.34
N TYR A 93 26.75 11.63 5.70
CA TYR A 93 26.57 12.83 4.90
C TYR A 93 27.31 14.00 5.54
N GLU A 94 28.23 14.62 4.80
CA GLU A 94 29.06 15.73 5.27
C GLU A 94 28.79 16.96 4.40
N VAL A 95 28.47 18.09 5.05
CA VAL A 95 28.31 19.38 4.35
C VAL A 95 29.68 19.98 4.13
N THR A 96 30.05 20.19 2.86
CA THR A 96 31.33 20.74 2.44
C THR A 96 31.12 22.02 1.64
N TRP A 97 32.21 22.72 1.30
CA TRP A 97 32.17 23.95 0.49
C TRP A 97 31.67 23.73 -0.96
N ILE A 98 31.69 22.49 -1.47
CA ILE A 98 31.09 22.08 -2.75
C ILE A 98 29.66 21.53 -2.60
N GLY A 99 29.07 21.59 -1.41
CA GLY A 99 27.75 21.04 -1.10
C GLY A 99 27.79 19.74 -0.28
N LEU A 100 26.69 18.98 -0.32
CA LEU A 100 26.53 17.76 0.47
C LEU A 100 27.24 16.57 -0.19
N VAL A 101 28.26 16.03 0.48
CA VAL A 101 29.02 14.85 0.05
C VAL A 101 28.52 13.62 0.80
N ASP A 102 28.23 12.53 0.08
CA ASP A 102 27.85 11.25 0.66
C ASP A 102 29.03 10.27 0.67
N LYS A 103 29.41 9.83 1.87
CA LYS A 103 30.50 8.87 2.10
C LYS A 103 29.95 7.53 2.55
N SER A 104 30.20 6.47 1.77
CA SER A 104 29.86 5.10 2.16
C SER A 104 30.57 4.70 3.47
N TYR A 105 29.86 4.03 4.36
CA TYR A 105 30.46 3.50 5.58
C TYR A 105 31.30 2.25 5.28
N GLU A 106 32.61 2.36 5.43
CA GLU A 106 33.53 1.24 5.27
C GLU A 106 33.62 0.41 6.55
N ALA A 107 32.73 -0.57 6.66
CA ALA A 107 32.86 -1.67 7.62
C ALA A 107 34.23 -2.35 7.47
N LYS A 108 34.91 -2.65 8.59
CA LYS A 108 36.17 -3.42 8.58
C LYS A 108 35.90 -4.92 8.38
N ASN A 109 36.92 -5.69 8.01
CA ASN A 109 36.76 -7.11 7.63
C ASN A 109 36.03 -7.98 8.67
N LEU A 110 36.28 -7.77 9.97
CA LEU A 110 35.60 -8.48 11.06
C LEU A 110 34.10 -8.13 11.18
N GLU A 111 33.74 -6.87 10.93
CA GLU A 111 32.33 -6.45 10.84
C GLU A 111 31.65 -7.02 9.59
N ARG A 112 32.32 -6.97 8.42
CA ARG A 112 31.78 -7.56 7.18
C ARG A 112 31.51 -9.05 7.33
N TRP A 113 32.44 -9.80 7.91
CA TRP A 113 32.26 -11.22 8.23
C TRP A 113 31.13 -11.44 9.25
N GLY A 114 31.13 -10.66 10.34
CA GLY A 114 30.10 -10.71 11.38
C GLY A 114 28.69 -10.50 10.82
N ASP A 115 28.50 -9.43 10.06
CA ASP A 115 27.23 -9.10 9.41
C ASP A 115 26.84 -10.13 8.36
N GLN A 116 27.77 -10.65 7.55
CA GLN A 116 27.46 -11.67 6.55
C GLN A 116 26.91 -12.95 7.20
N ILE A 117 27.48 -13.38 8.33
CA ILE A 117 26.93 -14.51 9.11
C ILE A 117 25.54 -14.18 9.64
N VAL A 118 25.34 -13.04 10.29
CA VAL A 118 24.03 -12.63 10.84
C VAL A 118 22.94 -12.56 9.74
N ILE A 119 23.28 -12.02 8.56
CA ILE A 119 22.39 -11.98 7.38
C ILE A 119 22.07 -13.40 6.88
N SER A 120 23.06 -14.29 6.84
CA SER A 120 22.87 -15.69 6.43
C SER A 120 21.92 -16.43 7.39
N PHE A 121 22.05 -16.21 8.71
CA PHE A 121 21.11 -16.77 9.69
C PHE A 121 19.69 -16.23 9.52
N ALA A 122 19.53 -14.93 9.28
CA ALA A 122 18.22 -14.32 9.03
C ALA A 122 17.57 -14.83 7.72
N ALA A 123 18.37 -15.03 6.67
CA ALA A 123 17.92 -15.59 5.39
C ALA A 123 17.51 -17.07 5.55
N ILE A 124 18.34 -17.89 6.19
CA ILE A 124 18.04 -19.30 6.48
C ILE A 124 16.74 -19.41 7.27
N TRP A 125 16.58 -18.67 8.37
CA TRP A 125 15.35 -18.69 9.16
C TRP A 125 14.12 -18.32 8.32
N SER A 126 14.23 -17.28 7.49
CA SER A 126 13.15 -16.83 6.62
C SER A 126 12.75 -17.88 5.58
N ILE A 127 13.71 -18.63 5.03
CA ILE A 127 13.47 -19.74 4.09
C ILE A 127 12.90 -20.97 4.83
N SER A 128 13.42 -21.30 6.02
CA SER A 128 12.97 -22.43 6.83
C SER A 128 11.48 -22.38 7.16
N LEU A 129 10.91 -21.19 7.37
CA LEU A 129 9.46 -21.04 7.60
C LEU A 129 8.60 -21.58 6.45
N TYR A 130 9.07 -21.47 5.20
CA TYR A 130 8.38 -22.03 4.01
C TYR A 130 8.80 -23.48 3.71
N ALA A 131 10.02 -23.88 4.10
CA ALA A 131 10.51 -25.23 3.90
C ALA A 131 9.94 -26.25 4.92
N VAL A 132 9.65 -25.83 6.16
CA VAL A 132 9.16 -26.71 7.24
C VAL A 132 7.91 -27.52 6.85
N PRO A 133 6.85 -26.96 6.23
CA PRO A 133 5.72 -27.75 5.78
C PRO A 133 6.08 -28.83 4.74
N VAL A 134 7.00 -28.53 3.82
CA VAL A 134 7.46 -29.46 2.78
C VAL A 134 8.31 -30.58 3.39
N ILE A 135 9.22 -30.23 4.29
CA ILE A 135 10.08 -31.18 5.02
C ILE A 135 9.24 -32.08 5.93
N ALA A 136 8.24 -31.51 6.63
CA ALA A 136 7.31 -32.28 7.46
C ALA A 136 6.48 -33.26 6.62
N MET A 137 5.94 -32.83 5.47
CA MET A 137 5.23 -33.71 4.54
C MET A 137 6.12 -34.85 4.04
N PHE A 138 7.37 -34.56 3.67
CA PHE A 138 8.33 -35.56 3.22
C PHE A 138 8.71 -36.56 4.33
N ALA A 139 8.95 -36.07 5.55
CA ALA A 139 9.25 -36.90 6.72
C ALA A 139 8.06 -37.76 7.16
N MET A 140 6.82 -37.27 7.02
CA MET A 140 5.60 -38.07 7.27
C MET A 140 5.34 -39.11 6.18
N TYR A 141 5.75 -38.84 4.94
CA TYR A 141 5.66 -39.80 3.83
C TYR A 141 6.68 -40.94 4.00
N GLN A 142 7.93 -40.62 4.36
CA GLN A 142 8.98 -41.62 4.62
C GLN A 142 8.89 -42.16 6.06
N ARG A 143 8.00 -43.14 6.26
CA ARG A 143 7.61 -43.82 7.52
C ARG A 143 8.73 -44.45 8.40
N SER A 144 10.01 -44.18 8.15
CA SER A 144 11.14 -44.98 8.67
C SER A 144 12.13 -44.22 9.57
N TYR A 145 11.94 -42.93 9.84
CA TYR A 145 12.93 -42.13 10.58
C TYR A 145 12.76 -42.18 12.10
N SER A 146 13.80 -42.65 12.80
CA SER A 146 13.92 -42.50 14.25
C SER A 146 13.94 -41.03 14.64
N LEU A 147 13.00 -40.62 15.48
CA LEU A 147 12.85 -39.22 15.92
C LEU A 147 13.94 -38.84 16.94
N ILE A 148 14.49 -39.82 17.68
CA ILE A 148 15.41 -39.59 18.81
C ILE A 148 16.85 -39.33 18.33
N ASP A 149 17.37 -40.14 17.41
CA ASP A 149 18.74 -39.99 16.88
C ASP A 149 18.91 -38.67 16.13
N ASN A 150 17.86 -38.26 15.42
CA ASN A 150 17.82 -36.98 14.71
C ASN A 150 17.86 -35.78 15.68
N VAL A 151 17.25 -35.84 16.86
CA VAL A 151 17.34 -34.77 17.88
C VAL A 151 18.78 -34.62 18.41
N SER A 152 19.51 -35.72 18.58
CA SER A 152 20.94 -35.68 18.94
C SER A 152 21.80 -35.03 17.85
N CYS A 153 21.49 -35.29 16.57
CA CYS A 153 22.16 -34.63 15.44
C CYS A 153 21.81 -33.12 15.35
N LEU A 154 20.51 -32.79 15.38
CA LEU A 154 20.02 -31.41 15.29
C LEU A 154 20.55 -30.54 16.44
N SER A 155 20.62 -31.05 17.67
CA SER A 155 21.15 -30.30 18.82
C SER A 155 22.63 -29.94 18.66
N LYS A 156 23.46 -30.84 18.10
CA LYS A 156 24.86 -30.55 17.78
C LYS A 156 25.00 -29.50 16.68
N VAL A 157 24.20 -29.60 15.61
CA VAL A 157 24.17 -28.62 14.51
C VAL A 157 23.71 -27.25 15.03
N ALA A 158 22.65 -27.21 15.85
CA ALA A 158 22.13 -25.99 16.46
C ALA A 158 23.13 -25.36 17.45
N ALA A 159 23.86 -26.15 18.23
CA ALA A 159 24.91 -25.66 19.13
C ALA A 159 26.09 -25.08 18.36
N GLY A 160 26.57 -25.74 17.30
CA GLY A 160 27.63 -25.22 16.44
C GLY A 160 27.22 -23.94 15.70
N ALA A 161 25.99 -23.89 15.20
CA ALA A 161 25.40 -22.71 14.57
C ALA A 161 25.25 -21.55 15.59
N GLY A 162 24.78 -21.83 16.80
CA GLY A 162 24.69 -20.85 17.88
C GLY A 162 26.05 -20.29 18.30
N ALA A 163 27.08 -21.14 18.42
CA ALA A 163 28.44 -20.72 18.70
C ALA A 163 29.02 -19.82 17.59
N LEU A 164 28.78 -20.16 16.31
CA LEU A 164 29.18 -19.34 15.17
C LEU A 164 28.48 -17.97 15.16
N LEU A 165 27.19 -17.91 15.53
CA LEU A 165 26.43 -16.67 15.64
C LEU A 165 26.91 -15.79 16.83
N ILE A 166 27.27 -16.40 17.95
CA ILE A 166 27.86 -15.68 19.10
C ILE A 166 29.24 -15.10 18.73
N ALA A 167 30.08 -15.89 18.06
CA ALA A 167 31.39 -15.46 17.58
C ALA A 167 31.30 -14.33 16.54
N SER A 168 30.33 -14.40 15.62
CA SER A 168 30.12 -13.36 14.59
C SER A 168 29.60 -12.05 15.19
N LEU A 169 28.70 -12.11 16.19
CA LEU A 169 28.26 -10.95 16.96
C LEU A 169 29.41 -10.33 17.78
N ALA A 170 30.27 -11.14 18.40
CA ALA A 170 31.44 -10.65 19.12
C ALA A 170 32.46 -9.95 18.20
N ALA A 171 32.75 -10.54 17.02
CA ALA A 171 33.63 -9.95 16.01
C ALA A 171 33.07 -8.63 15.46
N ARG A 172 31.76 -8.57 15.16
CA ARG A 172 31.02 -7.36 14.79
C ARG A 172 31.14 -6.27 15.86
N GLY A 173 30.87 -6.59 17.13
CA GLY A 173 30.99 -5.66 18.25
C GLY A 173 32.39 -5.09 18.42
N TYR A 174 33.40 -5.96 18.45
CA TYR A 174 34.82 -5.57 18.56
C TYR A 174 35.28 -4.71 17.37
N SER A 175 34.86 -5.04 16.16
CA SER A 175 35.18 -4.26 14.96
C SER A 175 34.60 -2.84 15.01
N ARG A 176 33.37 -2.71 15.52
CA ARG A 176 32.61 -1.45 15.57
C ARG A 176 33.06 -0.50 16.68
N ILE A 177 33.36 -0.99 17.89
CA ILE A 177 33.92 -0.14 18.96
C ILE A 177 35.30 0.42 18.57
N ASN A 178 36.04 -0.30 17.73
CA ASN A 178 37.30 0.14 17.13
C ASN A 178 37.10 0.95 15.82
N ASN A 179 35.92 1.53 15.57
CA ASN A 179 35.67 2.44 14.44
C ASN A 179 35.07 3.78 14.94
N PRO A 180 35.85 4.87 14.99
CA PRO A 180 35.40 6.13 15.60
C PRO A 180 34.20 6.77 14.88
N ALA A 181 34.07 6.57 13.57
CA ALA A 181 32.92 7.05 12.81
C ALA A 181 31.63 6.31 13.21
N TYR A 182 31.73 5.00 13.49
CA TYR A 182 30.61 4.19 13.95
C TYR A 182 30.25 4.48 15.41
N VAL A 183 31.24 4.65 16.29
CA VAL A 183 31.00 5.03 17.69
C VAL A 183 30.27 6.39 17.76
N LYS A 184 30.75 7.41 17.02
CA LYS A 184 30.07 8.71 16.95
C LYS A 184 28.61 8.57 16.48
N PHE A 185 28.36 7.79 15.42
CA PHE A 185 27.00 7.49 14.96
C PHE A 185 26.13 6.85 16.05
N VAL A 186 26.65 5.86 16.77
CA VAL A 186 25.94 5.19 17.86
C VAL A 186 25.62 6.15 18.99
N ASP A 187 26.53 7.06 19.36
CA ASP A 187 26.27 8.06 20.40
C ASP A 187 25.21 9.09 19.96
N THR A 188 25.28 9.61 18.72
CA THR A 188 24.22 10.46 18.14
C THR A 188 22.86 9.77 18.10
N LEU A 189 22.81 8.48 17.76
CA LEU A 189 21.57 7.68 17.77
C LEU A 189 21.02 7.49 19.20
N ASN A 190 21.89 7.22 20.19
CA ASN A 190 21.47 7.13 21.60
C ASN A 190 20.94 8.48 22.11
N GLU A 191 21.57 9.60 21.76
CA GLU A 191 21.10 10.94 22.11
C GLU A 191 19.73 11.26 21.51
N ALA A 192 19.54 10.93 20.22
CA ALA A 192 18.26 11.06 19.53
C ALA A 192 17.16 10.14 20.13
N HIS A 193 17.50 8.97 20.67
CA HIS A 193 16.54 8.14 21.43
C HIS A 193 16.21 8.68 22.82
N LEU A 194 17.11 9.43 23.46
CA LEU A 194 16.89 10.00 24.78
C LEU A 194 16.05 11.28 24.72
N ASN A 195 16.32 12.19 23.77
CA ASN A 195 15.73 13.53 23.70
C ASN A 195 15.32 13.91 22.26
N TYR A 196 14.45 13.14 21.61
CA TYR A 196 14.14 13.38 20.19
C TYR A 196 13.51 14.76 19.91
N ASN A 197 14.29 15.64 19.28
CA ASN A 197 13.91 16.99 18.88
C ASN A 197 14.56 17.38 17.53
N ALA A 198 14.27 18.58 17.02
CA ALA A 198 14.76 19.05 15.72
C ALA A 198 16.30 19.06 15.60
N SER A 199 17.03 19.42 16.65
CA SER A 199 18.50 19.45 16.65
C SER A 199 19.09 18.04 16.62
N THR A 200 18.63 17.15 17.51
CA THR A 200 19.07 15.73 17.49
C THR A 200 18.69 15.03 16.20
N LYS A 201 17.55 15.41 15.58
CA LYS A 201 17.16 14.92 14.26
C LYS A 201 18.14 15.41 13.18
N GLN A 202 18.51 16.70 13.18
CA GLN A 202 19.48 17.26 12.23
C GLN A 202 20.86 16.61 12.35
N GLU A 203 21.33 16.27 13.55
CA GLU A 203 22.56 15.49 13.73
C GLU A 203 22.42 14.04 13.24
N LEU A 204 21.28 13.39 13.53
CA LEU A 204 20.99 12.03 13.07
C LEU A 204 20.90 11.93 11.53
N HIS A 205 20.46 13.00 10.86
CA HIS A 205 20.37 13.09 9.40
C HIS A 205 21.71 13.08 8.66
N LYS A 206 22.82 13.19 9.39
CA LYS A 206 24.17 12.97 8.86
C LYS A 206 24.49 11.49 8.63
N TYR A 207 23.52 10.59 8.84
CA TYR A 207 23.70 9.14 8.77
C TYR A 207 22.50 8.45 8.06
N ASP A 208 22.75 7.58 7.08
CA ASP A 208 21.76 6.58 6.61
C ASP A 208 22.10 5.21 7.19
N PHE A 209 21.13 4.58 7.85
CA PHE A 209 21.29 3.36 8.65
C PHE A 209 19.98 2.56 8.67
N GLU A 210 19.99 1.38 9.31
CA GLU A 210 18.82 0.52 9.34
C GLU A 210 17.60 1.17 10.03
N PHE A 211 16.54 1.33 9.25
CA PHE A 211 15.30 2.03 9.59
C PHE A 211 14.58 1.51 10.86
N TRP A 212 14.82 0.26 11.27
CA TRP A 212 14.26 -0.28 12.52
C TRP A 212 14.65 0.57 13.74
N ALA A 213 15.87 1.13 13.75
CA ALA A 213 16.42 1.94 14.84
C ALA A 213 16.05 3.42 14.76
N TRP A 214 15.52 3.92 13.63
CA TRP A 214 15.16 5.32 13.47
C TRP A 214 14.05 5.71 14.47
N PRO A 215 14.07 6.89 15.14
CA PRO A 215 13.00 7.35 16.04
C PRO A 215 11.65 7.54 15.31
N VAL A 216 10.52 7.65 16.01
CA VAL A 216 9.23 7.93 15.33
C VAL A 216 9.04 9.44 15.21
N ASP A 217 8.95 9.94 13.97
CA ASP A 217 8.77 11.36 13.64
C ASP A 217 7.33 11.86 13.83
N PHE A 218 6.36 10.99 13.56
CA PHE A 218 4.94 11.28 13.58
C PHE A 218 4.16 10.01 13.94
N ASN A 219 3.09 10.15 14.71
CA ASN A 219 2.29 9.03 15.19
C ASN A 219 0.81 9.39 15.05
N VAL A 220 0.07 8.58 14.29
CA VAL A 220 -1.38 8.70 14.11
C VAL A 220 -2.05 8.46 15.47
N THR A 221 -2.45 9.56 16.11
CA THR A 221 -3.15 9.61 17.39
C THR A 221 -4.44 10.44 17.29
N GLY A 222 -5.29 10.34 18.31
CA GLY A 222 -6.66 10.85 18.27
C GLY A 222 -7.65 9.87 17.64
N ASP A 223 -8.93 10.20 17.65
CA ASP A 223 -9.98 9.37 17.06
C ASP A 223 -9.78 9.20 15.55
N ILE A 224 -9.96 7.97 15.09
CA ILE A 224 -10.03 7.66 13.66
C ILE A 224 -11.42 8.08 13.20
N ALA A 225 -11.51 9.28 12.60
CA ALA A 225 -12.73 9.72 11.90
C ALA A 225 -13.19 8.61 10.93
N ASP A 226 -14.49 8.32 10.86
CA ASP A 226 -14.99 7.07 10.27
C ASP A 226 -14.84 7.00 8.74
N LYS A 227 -13.61 6.70 8.29
CA LYS A 227 -13.23 6.68 6.87
C LYS A 227 -14.04 5.65 6.08
N LEU A 228 -14.44 6.00 4.87
CA LEU A 228 -15.11 5.12 3.93
C LEU A 228 -14.14 4.05 3.44
N THR A 229 -14.53 2.78 3.56
CA THR A 229 -13.79 1.63 3.02
C THR A 229 -14.72 0.82 2.12
N LEU A 230 -14.16 0.05 1.17
CA LEU A 230 -14.98 -0.78 0.27
C LEU A 230 -15.79 -1.84 1.04
N GLU A 231 -15.30 -2.31 2.18
CA GLU A 231 -16.03 -3.26 3.05
C GLU A 231 -17.24 -2.58 3.72
N LYS A 232 -17.10 -1.34 4.22
CA LYS A 232 -18.23 -0.55 4.76
C LYS A 232 -19.27 -0.25 3.67
N ILE A 233 -18.81 0.09 2.47
CA ILE A 233 -19.64 0.31 1.27
C ILE A 233 -20.44 -0.95 0.91
N ALA A 234 -19.80 -2.13 0.90
CA ALA A 234 -20.45 -3.41 0.59
C ALA A 234 -21.48 -3.83 1.66
N LYS A 235 -21.26 -3.45 2.93
CA LYS A 235 -22.22 -3.62 4.02
C LYS A 235 -23.44 -2.71 3.86
N ALA A 236 -23.20 -1.40 3.68
CA ALA A 236 -24.26 -0.40 3.56
C ALA A 236 -25.15 -0.61 2.32
N SER A 237 -24.59 -1.09 1.22
CA SER A 237 -25.32 -1.41 -0.01
C SER A 237 -25.98 -2.80 -0.03
N GLY A 238 -25.92 -3.56 1.07
CA GLY A 238 -26.53 -4.90 1.18
C GLY A 238 -25.90 -5.97 0.29
N ARG A 239 -24.80 -5.67 -0.43
CA ARG A 239 -24.13 -6.59 -1.36
C ARG A 239 -23.51 -7.80 -0.65
N LEU A 240 -23.13 -7.66 0.62
CA LEU A 240 -22.66 -8.75 1.46
C LEU A 240 -23.82 -9.70 1.85
N LYS A 241 -24.09 -10.68 0.97
CA LYS A 241 -25.02 -11.78 1.25
C LYS A 241 -24.65 -12.49 2.56
N ARG A 242 -25.58 -12.46 3.51
CA ARG A 242 -25.53 -13.26 4.74
C ARG A 242 -25.75 -14.74 4.40
N GLN A 243 -24.66 -15.46 4.14
CA GLN A 243 -24.67 -16.90 3.79
C GLN A 243 -25.45 -17.73 4.82
N SER A 244 -26.17 -18.74 4.32
CA SER A 244 -26.94 -19.65 5.17
C SER A 244 -26.01 -20.54 6.01
N GLY A 245 -26.45 -20.90 7.22
CA GLY A 245 -25.63 -21.67 8.15
C GLY A 245 -25.16 -23.04 7.62
N LYS A 246 -25.91 -23.64 6.69
CA LYS A 246 -25.51 -24.89 6.01
C LYS A 246 -24.46 -24.65 4.91
N GLU A 247 -24.67 -23.62 4.07
CA GLU A 247 -23.72 -23.22 3.02
C GLU A 247 -22.35 -22.85 3.61
N PHE A 248 -22.38 -22.13 4.74
CA PHE A 248 -21.17 -21.71 5.45
C PHE A 248 -20.28 -22.89 5.84
N ILE A 249 -20.88 -24.00 6.33
CA ILE A 249 -20.14 -25.20 6.79
C ILE A 249 -19.46 -25.90 5.61
N PHE A 250 -20.18 -26.16 4.51
CA PHE A 250 -19.58 -26.77 3.32
C PHE A 250 -18.50 -25.89 2.67
N ALA A 251 -18.57 -24.57 2.85
CA ALA A 251 -17.55 -23.64 2.37
C ALA A 251 -16.28 -23.56 3.25
N ILE A 252 -16.24 -24.15 4.45
CA ILE A 252 -15.09 -24.02 5.39
C ILE A 252 -13.76 -24.47 4.75
N PRO A 253 -13.64 -25.64 4.08
CA PRO A 253 -12.36 -26.08 3.51
C PRO A 253 -11.86 -25.11 2.43
N CYS A 254 -12.75 -24.64 1.55
CA CYS A 254 -12.42 -23.68 0.51
C CYS A 254 -12.01 -22.33 1.08
N LYS A 255 -12.70 -21.84 2.13
CA LYS A 255 -12.34 -20.59 2.82
C LYS A 255 -10.99 -20.70 3.53
N LEU A 256 -10.69 -21.84 4.16
CA LEU A 256 -9.40 -22.08 4.80
C LEU A 256 -8.27 -22.12 3.75
N LEU A 257 -8.50 -22.77 2.60
CA LEU A 257 -7.56 -22.77 1.48
C LEU A 257 -7.34 -21.35 0.94
N SER A 258 -8.42 -20.60 0.65
CA SER A 258 -8.34 -19.19 0.23
C SER A 258 -7.57 -18.35 1.23
N TYR A 259 -7.83 -18.48 2.53
CA TYR A 259 -7.11 -17.78 3.59
C TYR A 259 -5.61 -18.10 3.59
N VAL A 260 -5.24 -19.37 3.53
CA VAL A 260 -3.83 -19.80 3.50
C VAL A 260 -3.11 -19.27 2.25
N VAL A 261 -3.71 -19.41 1.06
CA VAL A 261 -3.12 -18.91 -0.18
C VAL A 261 -3.02 -17.38 -0.19
N ALA A 262 -4.04 -16.68 0.33
CA ALA A 262 -4.05 -15.22 0.46
C ALA A 262 -2.86 -14.70 1.30
N HIS A 263 -2.64 -15.30 2.48
CA HIS A 263 -1.67 -14.83 3.47
C HIS A 263 -0.25 -15.37 3.28
N THR A 264 -0.03 -16.32 2.36
CA THR A 264 1.30 -16.88 2.06
C THR A 264 1.81 -16.55 0.67
N PHE A 265 0.94 -16.53 -0.34
CA PHE A 265 1.34 -16.49 -1.75
C PHE A 265 0.72 -15.30 -2.52
N ALA A 266 -0.60 -15.11 -2.44
CA ALA A 266 -1.28 -14.09 -3.25
C ALA A 266 -0.82 -12.66 -2.91
N ASN A 267 -0.63 -12.33 -1.62
CA ASN A 267 -0.05 -11.06 -1.18
C ASN A 267 1.27 -10.73 -1.93
N LYS A 268 2.15 -11.74 -2.07
CA LYS A 268 3.49 -11.59 -2.66
C LYS A 268 3.48 -11.63 -4.19
N LEU A 269 2.48 -12.22 -4.84
CA LEU A 269 2.27 -12.09 -6.28
C LEU A 269 1.64 -10.74 -6.66
N ILE A 270 0.67 -10.25 -5.88
CA ILE A 270 0.01 -8.97 -6.15
C ILE A 270 1.00 -7.82 -5.91
N TYR A 271 1.79 -7.89 -4.83
CA TYR A 271 2.79 -6.89 -4.44
C TYR A 271 4.20 -7.50 -4.25
N PRO A 272 4.92 -7.83 -5.33
CA PRO A 272 6.26 -8.40 -5.28
C PRO A 272 7.31 -7.49 -4.61
N GLY A 273 7.12 -6.16 -4.59
CA GLY A 273 8.01 -5.24 -3.84
C GLY A 273 8.07 -5.51 -2.33
N SER A 274 7.10 -6.25 -1.79
CA SER A 274 7.10 -6.72 -0.39
C SER A 274 7.84 -8.05 -0.15
N ILE A 275 8.53 -8.60 -1.17
CA ILE A 275 9.37 -9.80 -1.04
C ILE A 275 10.78 -9.39 -0.61
N SER A 276 11.24 -9.87 0.54
CA SER A 276 12.55 -9.51 1.12
C SER A 276 13.75 -9.81 0.21
N LEU A 277 13.65 -10.84 -0.66
CA LEU A 277 14.67 -11.14 -1.66
C LEU A 277 14.73 -10.08 -2.78
N ILE A 278 13.59 -9.53 -3.18
CA ILE A 278 13.51 -8.43 -4.15
C ILE A 278 14.04 -7.14 -3.51
N GLY A 279 13.62 -6.83 -2.28
CA GLY A 279 14.18 -5.71 -1.51
C GLY A 279 15.70 -5.80 -1.29
N TRP A 280 16.25 -7.01 -1.17
CA TRP A 280 17.70 -7.24 -1.13
C TRP A 280 18.37 -6.99 -2.49
N ALA A 281 17.80 -7.52 -3.58
CA ALA A 281 18.32 -7.33 -4.93
C ALA A 281 18.34 -5.86 -5.37
N PHE A 282 17.31 -5.08 -5.02
CA PHE A 282 17.25 -3.64 -5.27
C PHE A 282 18.01 -2.80 -4.24
N GLY A 283 18.52 -3.37 -3.15
CA GLY A 283 19.03 -2.63 -1.99
C GLY A 283 20.11 -1.58 -2.29
N SER A 284 20.98 -1.83 -3.28
CA SER A 284 21.99 -0.87 -3.74
C SER A 284 21.38 0.32 -4.50
N ALA A 285 20.37 0.06 -5.35
CA ALA A 285 19.62 1.08 -6.07
C ALA A 285 18.78 1.94 -5.12
N LEU A 286 18.15 1.34 -4.11
CA LEU A 286 17.38 2.05 -3.08
C LEU A 286 18.28 2.98 -2.25
N VAL A 287 19.42 2.48 -1.73
CA VAL A 287 20.37 3.32 -0.98
C VAL A 287 20.93 4.45 -1.86
N LYS A 288 21.19 4.20 -3.15
CA LYS A 288 21.59 5.27 -4.08
C LYS A 288 20.47 6.30 -4.25
N GLY A 289 19.27 5.87 -4.63
CA GLY A 289 18.12 6.74 -4.88
C GLY A 289 17.77 7.64 -3.68
N ARG A 290 17.76 7.06 -2.47
CA ARG A 290 17.60 7.84 -1.23
C ARG A 290 18.67 8.90 -1.05
N SER A 291 19.93 8.58 -1.37
CA SER A 291 21.05 9.54 -1.30
C SER A 291 20.88 10.68 -2.30
N ASP A 292 20.43 10.36 -3.52
CA ASP A 292 20.26 11.34 -4.60
C ASP A 292 19.01 12.21 -4.40
N LEU A 293 18.02 11.75 -3.63
CA LEU A 293 16.93 12.57 -3.08
C LEU A 293 17.40 13.48 -1.93
N ILE A 294 18.19 12.96 -0.98
CA ILE A 294 18.77 13.74 0.13
C ILE A 294 19.64 14.89 -0.42
N LYS A 295 20.45 14.66 -1.45
CA LYS A 295 21.23 15.71 -2.16
C LYS A 295 20.39 16.83 -2.76
N GLN A 296 19.12 16.58 -3.10
CA GLN A 296 18.18 17.60 -3.58
C GLN A 296 17.50 18.40 -2.44
N GLY A 297 17.89 18.13 -1.20
CA GLY A 297 17.26 18.67 0.01
C GLY A 297 16.05 17.84 0.46
N GLY A 298 16.09 16.52 0.25
CA GLY A 298 15.13 15.57 0.80
C GLY A 298 15.37 15.28 2.28
N GLU A 299 14.30 15.35 3.07
CA GLU A 299 14.28 15.02 4.49
C GLU A 299 13.54 13.68 4.70
N ARG A 300 14.21 12.72 5.36
CA ARG A 300 13.62 11.42 5.70
C ARG A 300 12.78 11.50 6.98
N PHE A 301 11.71 10.71 7.02
CA PHE A 301 10.81 10.57 8.17
C PHE A 301 10.39 9.11 8.39
N LYS A 302 10.13 8.75 9.64
CA LYS A 302 9.48 7.49 10.04
C LYS A 302 8.13 7.77 10.68
N LEU A 303 7.06 7.50 9.95
CA LEU A 303 5.70 7.72 10.42
C LEU A 303 5.11 6.43 10.98
N MET A 304 4.36 6.49 12.07
CA MET A 304 3.65 5.34 12.65
C MET A 304 2.13 5.46 12.41
N THR A 305 1.56 4.42 11.81
CA THR A 305 0.14 4.30 11.44
C THR A 305 -0.78 4.00 12.65
N SER A 306 -2.09 4.02 12.39
CA SER A 306 -3.13 3.51 13.29
C SER A 306 -2.83 2.07 13.78
N ASP A 307 -2.51 1.17 12.85
CA ASP A 307 -2.21 -0.26 13.08
C ASP A 307 -0.77 -0.58 13.57
N LYS A 308 0.04 0.46 13.85
CA LYS A 308 1.42 0.37 14.38
C LYS A 308 2.44 -0.26 13.42
N ASN A 309 2.13 -0.20 12.12
CA ASN A 309 3.16 -0.21 11.09
C ASN A 309 3.97 1.09 11.07
N HIS A 310 5.16 1.03 10.48
CA HIS A 310 6.07 2.15 10.31
C HIS A 310 6.34 2.34 8.82
N LEU A 311 6.10 3.55 8.30
CA LEU A 311 6.33 3.91 6.91
C LEU A 311 7.64 4.66 6.77
N ASP A 312 8.47 4.24 5.81
CA ASP A 312 9.65 5.00 5.38
C ASP A 312 9.25 6.03 4.33
N VAL A 313 9.56 7.30 4.61
CA VAL A 313 9.01 8.46 3.91
C VAL A 313 10.12 9.48 3.62
N MET A 314 10.07 10.09 2.44
CA MET A 314 10.98 11.12 1.97
C MET A 314 10.19 12.35 1.49
N PHE A 315 10.42 13.49 2.13
CA PHE A 315 9.83 14.77 1.76
C PHE A 315 10.88 15.70 1.14
N VAL A 316 10.59 16.27 -0.02
CA VAL A 316 11.43 17.29 -0.66
C VAL A 316 10.67 18.60 -0.74
N ASP A 317 11.05 19.57 0.08
CA ASP A 317 10.43 20.90 0.08
C ASP A 317 10.95 21.75 -1.09
N ARG A 318 10.01 22.31 -1.87
CA ARG A 318 10.27 23.24 -2.97
C ARG A 318 9.60 24.62 -2.80
N ARG A 319 8.90 24.91 -1.68
CA ARG A 319 8.16 26.17 -1.44
C ARG A 319 9.01 27.44 -1.68
N THR A 320 10.30 27.38 -1.32
CA THR A 320 11.27 28.48 -1.54
C THR A 320 12.18 28.30 -2.77
N LYS A 321 11.90 27.31 -3.63
CA LYS A 321 12.76 26.88 -4.74
C LYS A 321 12.06 26.81 -6.12
N SER A 322 10.72 26.89 -6.17
CA SER A 322 9.95 26.84 -7.42
C SER A 322 8.55 27.44 -7.23
N SER A 323 7.97 28.02 -8.28
CA SER A 323 6.58 28.49 -8.31
C SER A 323 5.55 27.40 -8.00
N ASN A 324 5.88 26.14 -8.28
CA ASN A 324 5.00 24.99 -8.03
C ASN A 324 5.19 24.42 -6.61
N GLY A 325 6.13 24.97 -5.82
CA GLY A 325 6.53 24.43 -4.53
C GLY A 325 5.46 24.47 -3.45
N ASP A 326 4.51 25.40 -3.52
CA ASP A 326 3.37 25.49 -2.60
C ASP A 326 2.31 24.41 -2.81
N THR A 327 2.41 23.63 -3.90
CA THR A 327 1.66 22.39 -4.09
C THR A 327 2.52 21.19 -3.71
N LEU A 328 1.94 20.28 -2.92
CA LEU A 328 2.51 18.99 -2.57
C LEU A 328 1.98 17.90 -3.50
N VAL A 329 2.87 17.10 -4.09
CA VAL A 329 2.50 15.84 -4.75
C VAL A 329 2.80 14.68 -3.80
N ILE A 330 1.78 13.86 -3.52
CA ILE A 330 1.92 12.59 -2.78
C ILE A 330 1.91 11.45 -3.79
N THR A 331 2.98 10.65 -3.83
CA THR A 331 3.13 9.57 -4.82
C THR A 331 2.76 8.21 -4.25
N CYS A 332 1.82 7.50 -4.88
CA CYS A 332 1.46 6.11 -4.59
C CYS A 332 2.04 5.21 -5.69
N GLU A 333 2.99 4.36 -5.32
CA GLU A 333 3.85 3.59 -6.22
C GLU A 333 3.16 2.36 -6.85
N GLY A 334 3.86 1.74 -7.82
CA GLY A 334 3.45 0.47 -8.42
C GLY A 334 3.74 -0.73 -7.53
N ASN A 335 3.32 -1.93 -7.95
CA ASN A 335 3.41 -3.15 -7.12
C ASN A 335 4.84 -3.67 -6.88
N CYS A 336 5.82 -3.10 -7.58
CA CYS A 336 7.26 -3.23 -7.33
C CYS A 336 7.97 -1.85 -7.40
N GLY A 337 7.22 -0.76 -7.23
CA GLY A 337 7.74 0.60 -7.16
C GLY A 337 8.22 0.95 -5.76
N PHE A 338 9.19 1.86 -5.67
CA PHE A 338 9.78 2.32 -4.42
C PHE A 338 10.06 3.82 -4.53
N TYR A 339 9.80 4.61 -3.48
CA TYR A 339 9.98 6.07 -3.55
C TYR A 339 11.42 6.47 -3.90
N GLU A 340 12.41 5.64 -3.57
CA GLU A 340 13.81 5.91 -3.86
C GLU A 340 14.12 5.96 -5.37
N THR A 341 13.34 5.29 -6.21
CA THR A 341 13.66 5.12 -7.65
C THR A 341 12.45 5.26 -8.60
N GLY A 342 11.24 5.45 -8.08
CA GLY A 342 9.99 5.44 -8.85
C GLY A 342 9.48 6.82 -9.29
N ILE A 343 8.17 7.00 -9.15
CA ILE A 343 7.40 8.08 -9.79
C ILE A 343 7.59 9.45 -9.12
N ILE A 344 8.35 9.51 -8.02
CA ILE A 344 8.75 10.76 -7.33
C ILE A 344 9.49 11.75 -8.26
N SER A 345 10.17 11.22 -9.28
CA SER A 345 11.08 11.96 -10.17
C SER A 345 10.35 12.95 -11.10
N THR A 346 9.21 12.56 -11.68
CA THR A 346 8.42 13.41 -12.59
C THR A 346 7.89 14.71 -11.91
N PRO A 347 7.17 14.66 -10.76
CA PRO A 347 6.70 15.87 -10.09
C PRO A 347 7.84 16.72 -9.51
N LEU A 348 8.95 16.12 -9.05
CA LEU A 348 10.16 16.86 -8.65
C LEU A 348 10.74 17.66 -9.83
N THR A 349 10.70 17.10 -11.03
CA THR A 349 11.18 17.76 -12.25
C THR A 349 10.25 18.88 -12.71
N LYS A 350 8.93 18.77 -12.45
CA LYS A 350 7.98 19.90 -12.55
C LYS A 350 8.10 20.92 -11.39
N GLY A 351 9.00 20.73 -10.43
CA GLY A 351 9.29 21.67 -9.36
C GLY A 351 8.31 21.68 -8.18
N TYR A 352 7.37 20.72 -8.12
CA TYR A 352 6.47 20.56 -6.97
C TYR A 352 7.24 20.19 -5.69
N SER A 353 6.69 20.53 -4.53
CA SER A 353 7.08 19.82 -3.30
C SER A 353 6.57 18.38 -3.40
N VAL A 354 7.34 17.38 -2.98
CA VAL A 354 6.95 15.97 -3.17
C VAL A 354 7.15 15.14 -1.90
N LEU A 355 6.19 14.28 -1.60
CA LEU A 355 6.18 13.34 -0.50
C LEU A 355 6.11 11.90 -1.04
N GLY A 356 7.27 11.27 -1.15
CA GLY A 356 7.40 9.85 -1.51
C GLY A 356 7.39 8.96 -0.28
N TRP A 357 6.78 7.78 -0.38
CA TRP A 357 6.68 6.81 0.71
C TRP A 357 6.64 5.38 0.17
N ASN A 358 7.04 4.40 0.97
CA ASN A 358 7.00 2.99 0.61
C ASN A 358 5.81 2.28 1.27
N HIS A 359 5.07 1.50 0.47
CA HIS A 359 3.94 0.65 0.87
C HIS A 359 4.27 -0.24 2.10
N PRO A 360 3.28 -0.69 2.90
CA PRO A 360 3.53 -1.55 4.04
C PRO A 360 4.27 -2.83 3.64
N GLY A 361 5.44 -3.07 4.25
CA GLY A 361 6.32 -4.20 3.92
C GLY A 361 7.26 -3.99 2.72
N PHE A 362 7.27 -2.82 2.06
CA PHE A 362 8.22 -2.50 1.00
C PHE A 362 9.52 -1.88 1.55
N ALA A 363 10.66 -2.38 1.09
CA ALA A 363 12.00 -1.90 1.42
C ALA A 363 12.27 -1.75 2.93
N SER A 364 12.02 -0.56 3.49
CA SER A 364 12.20 -0.25 4.92
C SER A 364 10.88 -0.23 5.71
N SER A 365 9.73 -0.04 5.05
CA SER A 365 8.41 0.02 5.68
C SER A 365 8.00 -1.33 6.26
N THR A 366 7.36 -1.33 7.43
CA THR A 366 6.85 -2.57 8.06
C THR A 366 5.42 -2.89 7.63
N GLY A 367 4.97 -4.11 7.91
CA GLY A 367 3.61 -4.57 7.63
C GLY A 367 3.57 -5.45 6.39
N ALA A 368 2.40 -5.48 5.74
CA ALA A 368 2.21 -6.14 4.46
C ALA A 368 1.11 -5.40 3.68
N PRO A 369 1.16 -5.39 2.34
CA PRO A 369 0.27 -4.58 1.49
C PRO A 369 -1.09 -5.28 1.32
N TYR A 370 -1.84 -5.34 2.41
CA TYR A 370 -3.27 -5.65 2.42
C TYR A 370 -4.08 -4.36 2.26
N PRO A 371 -5.31 -4.42 1.72
CA PRO A 371 -6.15 -3.24 1.51
C PRO A 371 -6.29 -2.37 2.77
N ASP A 372 -6.49 -2.95 3.94
CA ASP A 372 -6.63 -2.23 5.21
C ASP A 372 -5.33 -1.52 5.64
N GLN A 373 -4.16 -2.13 5.40
CA GLN A 373 -2.86 -1.53 5.70
C GLN A 373 -2.48 -0.44 4.69
N GLU A 374 -2.86 -0.57 3.42
CA GLU A 374 -2.78 0.51 2.42
C GLU A 374 -3.64 1.71 2.81
N GLU A 375 -4.90 1.47 3.19
CA GLU A 375 -5.84 2.50 3.65
C GLU A 375 -5.31 3.21 4.93
N ASN A 376 -4.82 2.46 5.92
CA ASN A 376 -4.15 3.00 7.11
C ASN A 376 -2.86 3.77 6.80
N ALA A 377 -2.12 3.36 5.78
CA ALA A 377 -0.86 3.97 5.41
C ALA A 377 -1.08 5.34 4.74
N ILE A 378 -1.95 5.42 3.73
CA ILE A 378 -2.19 6.69 3.04
C ILE A 378 -2.93 7.71 3.92
N ASP A 379 -3.77 7.27 4.87
CA ASP A 379 -4.28 8.15 5.93
C ASP A 379 -3.15 8.75 6.76
N CYS A 380 -2.16 7.95 7.16
CA CYS A 380 -0.96 8.43 7.87
C CYS A 380 -0.16 9.46 7.05
N ILE A 381 0.00 9.24 5.73
CA ILE A 381 0.66 10.19 4.82
C ILE A 381 -0.13 11.50 4.71
N MET A 382 -1.45 11.44 4.48
CA MET A 382 -2.32 12.62 4.37
C MET A 382 -2.35 13.43 5.67
N ARG A 383 -2.51 12.75 6.81
CA ARG A 383 -2.45 13.37 8.14
C ARG A 383 -1.09 14.03 8.39
N PHE A 384 0.02 13.38 8.03
CA PHE A 384 1.35 13.99 8.15
C PHE A 384 1.53 15.23 7.27
N ALA A 385 1.06 15.20 6.02
CA ALA A 385 1.10 16.34 5.11
C ALA A 385 0.35 17.58 5.66
N ILE A 386 -0.86 17.36 6.18
CA ILE A 386 -1.73 18.42 6.71
C ILE A 386 -1.28 18.87 8.10
N GLU A 387 -1.11 17.94 9.05
CA GLU A 387 -0.85 18.24 10.46
C GLU A 387 0.61 18.69 10.70
N ARG A 388 1.58 18.11 10.00
CA ARG A 388 3.02 18.26 10.33
C ARG A 388 3.86 18.98 9.27
N LEU A 389 3.55 18.85 7.97
CA LEU A 389 4.19 19.62 6.89
C LEU A 389 3.46 20.94 6.56
N LYS A 390 2.20 21.07 7.01
CA LYS A 390 1.32 22.23 6.85
C LYS A 390 0.92 22.54 5.40
N PHE A 391 0.72 21.52 4.56
CA PHE A 391 0.04 21.69 3.28
C PHE A 391 -1.48 21.56 3.47
N PRO A 392 -2.28 22.59 3.14
CA PRO A 392 -3.75 22.47 3.10
C PRO A 392 -4.17 21.41 2.07
N GLU A 393 -5.27 20.70 2.33
CA GLU A 393 -5.79 19.65 1.43
C GLU A 393 -5.92 20.14 -0.03
N LYS A 394 -6.45 21.35 -0.24
CA LYS A 394 -6.57 22.02 -1.54
C LYS A 394 -5.25 22.38 -2.27
N GLN A 395 -4.10 22.08 -1.68
CA GLN A 395 -2.76 22.21 -2.27
C GLN A 395 -2.04 20.85 -2.33
N ILE A 396 -2.77 19.75 -2.17
CA ILE A 396 -2.26 18.38 -2.34
C ILE A 396 -2.78 17.81 -3.66
N ILE A 397 -1.86 17.35 -4.51
CA ILE A 397 -2.13 16.46 -5.63
C ILE A 397 -1.78 15.04 -5.17
N ILE A 398 -2.66 14.07 -5.44
CA ILE A 398 -2.36 12.65 -5.21
C ILE A 398 -2.07 12.02 -6.58
N TYR A 399 -0.87 11.44 -6.72
CA TYR A 399 -0.40 10.82 -7.96
C TYR A 399 -0.25 9.31 -7.74
N GLY A 400 -1.14 8.51 -8.34
CA GLY A 400 -1.07 7.05 -8.30
C GLY A 400 -0.59 6.48 -9.63
N TRP A 401 0.35 5.52 -9.59
CA TRP A 401 0.75 4.73 -10.75
C TRP A 401 0.32 3.27 -10.59
N SER A 402 -0.26 2.69 -11.64
CA SER A 402 -0.63 1.27 -11.68
C SER A 402 -1.51 0.85 -10.48
N ILE A 403 -1.08 -0.12 -9.67
CA ILE A 403 -1.80 -0.55 -8.46
C ILE A 403 -1.95 0.56 -7.41
N GLY A 404 -1.00 1.50 -7.33
CA GLY A 404 -1.04 2.65 -6.43
C GLY A 404 -2.21 3.60 -6.72
N GLY A 405 -2.84 3.45 -7.88
CA GLY A 405 -4.13 4.07 -8.18
C GLY A 405 -5.23 3.72 -7.16
N TYR A 406 -5.23 2.51 -6.56
CA TYR A 406 -6.15 2.15 -5.48
C TYR A 406 -5.95 3.04 -4.25
N THR A 407 -4.72 3.09 -3.77
CA THR A 407 -4.32 3.86 -2.58
C THR A 407 -4.59 5.36 -2.80
N ALA A 408 -4.35 5.84 -4.02
CA ALA A 408 -4.70 7.20 -4.45
C ALA A 408 -6.22 7.47 -4.50
N THR A 409 -7.04 6.55 -5.05
CA THR A 409 -8.49 6.72 -5.10
C THR A 409 -9.17 6.63 -3.74
N TRP A 410 -8.65 5.80 -2.82
CA TRP A 410 -9.13 5.77 -1.45
C TRP A 410 -8.90 7.11 -0.74
N ALA A 411 -7.72 7.70 -0.93
CA ALA A 411 -7.39 8.99 -0.34
C ALA A 411 -8.27 10.10 -0.92
N ALA A 412 -8.44 10.18 -2.25
CA ALA A 412 -9.35 11.14 -2.88
C ALA A 412 -10.82 10.99 -2.43
N MET A 413 -11.27 9.76 -2.13
CA MET A 413 -12.60 9.49 -1.57
C MET A 413 -12.73 9.95 -0.10
N ASN A 414 -11.64 9.97 0.67
CA ASN A 414 -11.62 10.26 2.11
C ASN A 414 -11.03 11.64 2.48
N TYR A 415 -10.53 12.37 1.48
CA TYR A 415 -9.99 13.72 1.49
C TYR A 415 -10.46 14.40 0.18
N PRO A 416 -11.76 14.74 0.06
CA PRO A 416 -12.37 15.13 -1.21
C PRO A 416 -12.01 16.55 -1.68
N SER A 417 -11.33 17.33 -0.85
CA SER A 417 -10.92 18.72 -1.10
C SER A 417 -9.51 18.83 -1.68
N ILE A 418 -8.88 17.71 -2.07
CA ILE A 418 -7.57 17.71 -2.73
C ILE A 418 -7.58 18.50 -4.04
N GLN A 419 -6.44 19.09 -4.39
CA GLN A 419 -6.30 19.92 -5.59
C GLN A 419 -6.56 19.13 -6.89
N SER A 420 -6.07 17.89 -6.93
CA SER A 420 -6.28 16.96 -8.06
C SER A 420 -5.93 15.54 -7.68
N LEU A 421 -6.60 14.59 -8.32
CA LEU A 421 -6.15 13.21 -8.45
C LEU A 421 -5.52 12.99 -9.84
N VAL A 422 -4.33 12.39 -9.89
CA VAL A 422 -3.65 11.97 -11.14
C VAL A 422 -3.45 10.46 -11.09
N LEU A 423 -3.98 9.75 -12.08
CA LEU A 423 -3.90 8.28 -12.18
C LEU A 423 -3.22 7.88 -13.49
N ASP A 424 -2.02 7.30 -13.38
CA ASP A 424 -1.17 6.93 -14.51
C ASP A 424 -1.07 5.40 -14.65
N ALA A 425 -1.15 4.88 -15.87
CA ALA A 425 -1.18 3.45 -16.20
C ALA A 425 -2.15 2.62 -15.30
N THR A 426 -3.24 3.25 -14.83
CA THR A 426 -4.13 2.75 -13.80
C THR A 426 -5.37 2.04 -14.40
N PHE A 427 -5.90 1.07 -13.67
CA PHE A 427 -7.00 0.19 -14.09
C PHE A 427 -8.27 0.37 -13.23
N ASP A 428 -9.36 -0.33 -13.57
CA ASP A 428 -10.67 -0.19 -12.90
C ASP A 428 -10.92 -1.16 -11.73
N ASP A 429 -10.32 -2.34 -11.80
CA ASP A 429 -10.42 -3.44 -10.83
C ASP A 429 -9.21 -4.38 -11.01
N VAL A 430 -8.64 -4.91 -9.93
CA VAL A 430 -7.52 -5.87 -10.00
C VAL A 430 -7.96 -7.28 -10.43
N LEU A 431 -9.23 -7.64 -10.25
CA LEU A 431 -9.71 -9.01 -10.51
C LEU A 431 -9.39 -9.52 -11.93
N PRO A 432 -9.62 -8.77 -13.03
CA PRO A 432 -9.29 -9.24 -14.37
C PRO A 432 -7.78 -9.45 -14.59
N LEU A 433 -6.93 -8.65 -13.93
CA LEU A 433 -5.48 -8.82 -13.95
C LEU A 433 -5.08 -10.14 -13.26
N ALA A 434 -5.63 -10.37 -12.07
CA ALA A 434 -5.36 -11.57 -11.28
C ALA A 434 -5.85 -12.87 -11.95
N ILE A 435 -6.98 -12.83 -12.66
CA ILE A 435 -7.48 -13.97 -13.44
C ILE A 435 -6.57 -14.24 -14.65
N LYS A 436 -6.18 -13.23 -15.44
CA LYS A 436 -5.26 -13.41 -16.59
C LYS A 436 -3.90 -13.98 -16.19
N ALA A 437 -3.43 -13.65 -14.99
CA ALA A 437 -2.14 -14.12 -14.45
C ALA A 437 -2.16 -15.59 -13.96
N MET A 438 -3.30 -16.28 -14.01
CA MET A 438 -3.49 -17.60 -13.39
C MET A 438 -4.08 -18.64 -14.36
N PRO A 439 -3.85 -19.94 -14.14
CA PRO A 439 -4.53 -21.00 -14.90
C PRO A 439 -6.06 -20.91 -14.77
N PRO A 440 -6.85 -21.06 -15.86
CA PRO A 440 -8.31 -20.95 -15.80
C PRO A 440 -8.99 -21.90 -14.80
N SER A 441 -8.39 -23.05 -14.52
CA SER A 441 -8.86 -24.00 -13.50
C SER A 441 -8.85 -23.44 -12.06
N LEU A 442 -8.16 -22.33 -11.82
CA LEU A 442 -8.11 -21.64 -10.52
C LEU A 442 -9.01 -20.39 -10.47
N GLU A 443 -9.72 -20.01 -11.53
CA GLU A 443 -10.47 -18.75 -11.62
C GLU A 443 -11.39 -18.51 -10.41
N GLY A 444 -12.18 -19.51 -10.01
CA GLY A 444 -13.07 -19.40 -8.84
C GLY A 444 -12.34 -19.26 -7.50
N LEU A 445 -11.13 -19.81 -7.37
CA LEU A 445 -10.28 -19.62 -6.18
C LEU A 445 -9.68 -18.21 -6.17
N VAL A 446 -9.15 -17.75 -7.31
CA VAL A 446 -8.63 -16.40 -7.50
C VAL A 446 -9.70 -15.36 -7.23
N HIS A 447 -10.91 -15.54 -7.77
CA HIS A 447 -12.05 -14.66 -7.54
C HIS A 447 -12.35 -14.48 -6.05
N ASN A 448 -12.42 -15.58 -5.30
CA ASN A 448 -12.67 -15.52 -3.85
C ASN A 448 -11.52 -14.86 -3.10
N ILE A 449 -10.26 -15.21 -3.42
CA ILE A 449 -9.07 -14.59 -2.79
C ILE A 449 -9.04 -13.07 -3.02
N ILE A 450 -9.30 -12.62 -4.25
CA ILE A 450 -9.34 -11.20 -4.58
C ILE A 450 -10.51 -10.51 -3.87
N ARG A 451 -11.74 -11.04 -3.94
CA ARG A 451 -12.91 -10.36 -3.35
C ARG A 451 -12.95 -10.38 -1.81
N ASP A 452 -12.41 -11.43 -1.17
CA ASP A 452 -12.40 -11.55 0.29
C ASP A 452 -11.18 -10.86 0.95
N TYR A 453 -10.02 -10.76 0.27
CA TYR A 453 -8.76 -10.30 0.88
C TYR A 453 -8.00 -9.19 0.12
N PHE A 454 -8.24 -8.98 -1.18
CA PHE A 454 -7.50 -8.02 -2.03
C PHE A 454 -8.43 -7.26 -2.98
N ASN A 455 -9.55 -6.74 -2.48
CA ASN A 455 -10.61 -6.16 -3.31
C ASN A 455 -10.27 -4.75 -3.80
N LEU A 456 -9.25 -4.61 -4.65
CA LEU A 456 -8.73 -3.34 -5.15
C LEU A 456 -9.61 -2.77 -6.27
N HIS A 457 -10.85 -2.41 -5.96
CA HIS A 457 -11.80 -1.86 -6.93
C HIS A 457 -11.67 -0.34 -7.07
N ILE A 458 -10.62 0.09 -7.76
CA ILE A 458 -10.24 1.49 -8.02
C ILE A 458 -11.42 2.32 -8.54
N ALA A 459 -12.14 1.81 -9.54
CA ALA A 459 -13.28 2.54 -10.12
C ALA A 459 -14.46 2.72 -9.15
N GLU A 460 -14.63 1.87 -8.13
CA GLU A 460 -15.67 2.09 -7.12
C GLU A 460 -15.29 3.23 -6.15
N GLN A 461 -14.02 3.37 -5.80
CA GLN A 461 -13.54 4.50 -5.00
C GLN A 461 -13.55 5.81 -5.81
N LEU A 462 -13.04 5.79 -7.05
CA LEU A 462 -13.04 6.96 -7.94
C LEU A 462 -14.45 7.52 -8.15
N ASN A 463 -15.46 6.65 -8.26
CA ASN A 463 -16.86 7.03 -8.41
C ASN A 463 -17.52 7.66 -7.17
N ARG A 464 -16.76 7.90 -6.09
CA ARG A 464 -17.18 8.72 -4.93
C ARG A 464 -16.42 10.04 -4.81
N TYR A 465 -15.39 10.27 -5.62
CA TYR A 465 -14.64 11.53 -5.65
C TYR A 465 -15.20 12.51 -6.70
N ASN A 466 -15.37 13.78 -6.30
CA ASN A 466 -16.01 14.83 -7.13
C ASN A 466 -15.03 15.86 -7.69
N GLY A 467 -13.80 15.96 -7.18
CA GLY A 467 -12.82 16.94 -7.65
C GLY A 467 -12.22 16.64 -9.03
N THR A 468 -11.13 17.32 -9.35
CA THR A 468 -10.45 17.22 -10.66
C THR A 468 -9.70 15.89 -10.79
N ILE A 469 -9.76 15.28 -11.97
CA ILE A 469 -9.12 14.00 -12.27
C ILE A 469 -8.35 14.15 -13.58
N LEU A 470 -7.09 13.67 -13.58
CA LEU A 470 -6.35 13.36 -14.79
C LEU A 470 -6.13 11.85 -14.86
N LEU A 471 -6.60 11.22 -15.94
CA LEU A 471 -6.23 9.86 -16.30
C LEU A 471 -5.12 9.91 -17.35
N ILE A 472 -4.04 9.16 -17.15
CA ILE A 472 -2.95 9.03 -18.11
C ILE A 472 -2.83 7.57 -18.52
N ARG A 473 -2.99 7.32 -19.82
CA ARG A 473 -3.02 5.98 -20.40
C ARG A 473 -1.76 5.73 -21.22
N ARG A 474 -1.08 4.64 -20.91
CA ARG A 474 0.00 4.07 -21.75
C ARG A 474 -0.66 3.39 -22.95
N THR A 475 -0.36 3.80 -24.18
CA THR A 475 -0.99 3.18 -25.36
C THR A 475 -0.45 1.79 -25.66
N ASP A 476 0.82 1.57 -25.33
CA ASP A 476 1.61 0.38 -25.65
C ASP A 476 1.76 -0.54 -24.42
N ASP A 477 0.75 -0.53 -23.54
CA ASP A 477 0.77 -1.16 -22.22
C ASP A 477 0.64 -2.69 -22.29
N GLU A 478 1.68 -3.38 -21.83
CA GLU A 478 1.79 -4.84 -21.82
C GLU A 478 1.11 -5.50 -20.60
N ILE A 479 0.83 -4.72 -19.55
CA ILE A 479 0.37 -5.20 -18.24
C ILE A 479 -1.15 -5.13 -18.11
N ILE A 480 -1.73 -3.95 -18.36
CA ILE A 480 -3.15 -3.65 -18.11
C ILE A 480 -4.03 -3.72 -19.37
N CYS A 481 -3.58 -4.36 -20.45
CA CYS A 481 -4.41 -4.66 -21.61
C CYS A 481 -5.05 -6.06 -21.48
N ILE A 482 -6.36 -6.11 -21.15
CA ILE A 482 -7.15 -7.33 -20.88
C ILE A 482 -8.62 -7.14 -21.30
N PRO A 483 -9.20 -8.03 -22.14
CA PRO A 483 -8.67 -9.34 -22.53
C PRO A 483 -7.72 -9.32 -23.73
N GLN A 484 -7.84 -8.35 -24.64
CA GLN A 484 -6.89 -8.18 -25.74
C GLN A 484 -5.58 -7.54 -25.24
N ASN A 485 -4.44 -8.03 -25.72
CA ASN A 485 -3.13 -7.39 -25.52
C ASN A 485 -2.93 -6.21 -26.49
N ASN A 486 -3.87 -5.26 -26.50
CA ASN A 486 -3.82 -4.06 -27.34
C ASN A 486 -4.61 -2.90 -26.70
N LEU A 487 -4.57 -1.72 -27.33
CA LEU A 487 -5.19 -0.48 -26.83
C LEU A 487 -6.67 -0.62 -26.46
N ALA A 488 -7.45 -1.43 -27.19
CA ALA A 488 -8.87 -1.69 -26.90
C ALA A 488 -9.07 -2.38 -25.54
N GLY A 489 -8.18 -3.34 -25.21
CA GLY A 489 -8.19 -4.05 -23.93
C GLY A 489 -7.67 -3.25 -22.74
N ASN A 490 -7.12 -2.04 -22.93
CA ASN A 490 -6.53 -1.26 -21.84
C ASN A 490 -7.57 -0.95 -20.74
N ARG A 491 -7.32 -1.40 -19.50
CA ARG A 491 -8.26 -1.22 -18.37
C ARG A 491 -8.50 0.24 -17.99
N GLY A 492 -7.62 1.17 -18.38
CA GLY A 492 -7.88 2.61 -18.29
C GLY A 492 -9.14 3.04 -19.07
N ASN A 493 -9.44 2.38 -20.20
CA ASN A 493 -10.66 2.63 -20.98
C ASN A 493 -11.92 2.33 -20.14
N MET A 494 -11.89 1.24 -19.36
CA MET A 494 -12.97 0.85 -18.45
C MET A 494 -13.07 1.78 -17.24
N LEU A 495 -11.95 2.28 -16.73
CA LEU A 495 -11.91 3.26 -15.64
C LEU A 495 -12.58 4.58 -16.08
N LEU A 496 -12.20 5.13 -17.24
CA LEU A 496 -12.82 6.33 -17.82
C LEU A 496 -14.32 6.11 -18.12
N THR A 497 -14.67 4.97 -18.72
CA THR A 497 -16.08 4.66 -19.04
C THR A 497 -16.93 4.62 -17.78
N LYS A 498 -16.45 3.97 -16.71
CA LYS A 498 -17.13 3.93 -15.40
C LYS A 498 -17.21 5.32 -14.73
N LEU A 499 -16.22 6.18 -14.94
CA LEU A 499 -16.22 7.57 -14.46
C LEU A 499 -17.26 8.44 -15.20
N LEU A 500 -17.27 8.40 -16.53
CA LEU A 500 -18.19 9.19 -17.35
C LEU A 500 -19.65 8.77 -17.14
N LEU A 501 -19.92 7.46 -17.06
CA LEU A 501 -21.25 6.92 -16.72
C LEU A 501 -21.77 7.42 -15.37
N ARG A 502 -20.88 7.58 -14.38
CA ARG A 502 -21.23 8.10 -13.04
C ARG A 502 -21.35 9.62 -12.99
N ARG A 503 -20.51 10.35 -13.73
CA ARG A 503 -20.51 11.83 -13.72
C ARG A 503 -21.62 12.42 -14.59
N TYR A 504 -21.91 11.83 -15.75
CA TYR A 504 -22.80 12.41 -16.76
C TYR A 504 -23.82 11.38 -17.32
N PRO A 505 -24.67 10.78 -16.47
CA PRO A 505 -25.52 9.65 -16.87
C PRO A 505 -26.48 9.99 -18.03
N TYR A 506 -26.99 11.22 -18.11
CA TYR A 506 -27.92 11.63 -19.18
C TYR A 506 -27.31 11.62 -20.58
N LEU A 507 -25.98 11.66 -20.71
CA LEU A 507 -25.29 11.44 -21.99
C LEU A 507 -25.38 9.99 -22.48
N PHE A 508 -25.53 9.02 -21.58
CA PHE A 508 -25.58 7.59 -21.89
C PHE A 508 -27.01 7.02 -21.86
N LEU A 509 -27.95 7.71 -21.22
CA LEU A 509 -29.39 7.40 -21.29
C LEU A 509 -29.93 7.68 -22.71
N SER A 510 -30.04 6.61 -23.48
CA SER A 510 -30.63 6.52 -24.83
C SER A 510 -31.07 5.08 -25.09
N GLU A 511 -32.13 4.87 -25.87
CA GLU A 511 -32.64 3.53 -26.20
C GLU A 511 -31.66 2.72 -27.08
N THR A 512 -30.81 3.41 -27.83
CA THR A 512 -29.87 2.84 -28.81
C THR A 512 -28.47 2.54 -28.24
N PHE A 513 -28.17 2.98 -27.01
CA PHE A 513 -26.86 2.85 -26.34
C PHE A 513 -25.64 3.44 -27.11
N GLU A 514 -25.88 4.25 -28.16
CA GLU A 514 -24.85 4.76 -29.08
C GLU A 514 -23.67 5.44 -28.36
N SER A 515 -23.92 6.23 -27.33
CA SER A 515 -22.90 6.91 -26.53
C SER A 515 -21.87 5.97 -25.92
N GLY A 516 -22.29 4.77 -25.50
CA GLY A 516 -21.38 3.74 -24.99
C GLY A 516 -20.57 3.08 -26.11
N ALA A 517 -21.20 2.83 -27.26
CA ALA A 517 -20.55 2.24 -28.42
C ALA A 517 -19.50 3.17 -29.03
N ILE A 518 -19.81 4.47 -29.21
CA ILE A 518 -18.85 5.43 -29.78
C ILE A 518 -17.69 5.73 -28.82
N LEU A 519 -17.94 5.78 -27.51
CA LEU A 519 -16.87 5.90 -26.51
C LEU A 519 -15.95 4.69 -26.55
N SER A 520 -16.51 3.47 -26.60
CA SER A 520 -15.73 2.23 -26.70
C SER A 520 -14.87 2.20 -27.97
N ARG A 521 -15.44 2.61 -29.13
CA ARG A 521 -14.67 2.75 -30.38
C ARG A 521 -13.56 3.80 -30.25
N PHE A 522 -13.87 5.00 -29.77
CA PHE A 522 -12.90 6.08 -29.63
C PHE A 522 -11.75 5.72 -28.69
N LEU A 523 -12.02 5.00 -27.59
CA LEU A 523 -10.97 4.54 -26.68
C LEU A 523 -10.19 3.35 -27.24
N SER A 524 -10.78 2.54 -28.12
CA SER A 524 -10.08 1.45 -28.81
C SER A 524 -9.18 1.92 -29.96
N ALA A 525 -9.45 3.11 -30.50
CA ALA A 525 -8.81 3.67 -31.68
C ALA A 525 -7.45 4.32 -31.42
N GLU A 526 -6.54 4.22 -32.39
CA GLU A 526 -5.23 4.90 -32.39
C GLU A 526 -5.38 6.42 -32.56
N THR A 527 -4.30 7.17 -32.36
CA THR A 527 -4.30 8.65 -32.40
C THR A 527 -4.78 9.23 -33.74
N SER A 528 -4.45 8.57 -34.86
CA SER A 528 -4.92 8.92 -36.20
C SER A 528 -6.44 8.73 -36.34
N GLU A 529 -6.95 7.51 -36.13
CA GLU A 529 -8.39 7.23 -36.22
C GLU A 529 -9.20 8.09 -35.23
N ARG A 530 -8.71 8.31 -34.00
CA ARG A 530 -9.40 9.19 -33.03
C ARG A 530 -9.57 10.61 -33.54
N THR A 531 -8.60 11.14 -34.25
CA THR A 531 -8.71 12.46 -34.89
C THR A 531 -9.85 12.44 -35.91
N SER A 532 -9.87 11.43 -36.80
CA SER A 532 -10.95 11.24 -37.77
C SER A 532 -12.33 10.93 -37.15
N ILE A 533 -12.39 10.34 -35.95
CA ILE A 533 -13.63 10.18 -35.18
C ILE A 533 -14.14 11.56 -34.71
N LEU A 534 -13.28 12.39 -34.12
CA LEU A 534 -13.65 13.74 -33.69
C LEU A 534 -14.12 14.61 -34.87
N GLU A 535 -13.43 14.52 -36.01
CA GLU A 535 -13.79 15.21 -37.26
C GLU A 535 -15.12 14.72 -37.84
N SER A 536 -15.33 13.40 -37.95
CA SER A 536 -16.56 12.83 -38.53
C SER A 536 -17.81 13.13 -37.70
N PHE A 537 -17.69 13.12 -36.37
CA PHE A 537 -18.76 13.57 -35.47
C PHE A 537 -18.83 15.11 -35.34
N ARG A 538 -17.88 15.85 -35.94
CA ARG A 538 -17.76 17.32 -35.93
C ARG A 538 -17.76 17.90 -34.51
N VAL A 539 -16.99 17.30 -33.61
CA VAL A 539 -16.90 17.69 -32.20
C VAL A 539 -16.37 19.13 -32.09
N ASN A 540 -17.24 20.06 -31.71
CA ASN A 540 -16.89 21.46 -31.54
C ASN A 540 -16.62 21.74 -30.05
N GLU A 541 -15.34 21.85 -29.70
CA GLU A 541 -14.87 22.13 -28.34
C GLU A 541 -15.52 23.38 -27.74
N LYS A 542 -15.56 24.51 -28.46
CA LYS A 542 -16.18 25.74 -27.95
C LYS A 542 -17.66 25.56 -27.64
N HIS A 543 -18.39 24.80 -28.47
CA HIS A 543 -19.80 24.48 -28.21
C HIS A 543 -19.97 23.54 -27.02
N CYS A 544 -19.12 22.52 -26.88
CA CYS A 544 -19.14 21.61 -25.73
C CYS A 544 -18.87 22.36 -24.42
N LEU A 545 -17.86 23.25 -24.41
CA LEU A 545 -17.54 24.13 -23.28
C LEU A 545 -18.72 25.07 -22.92
N GLN A 546 -19.43 25.63 -23.92
CA GLN A 546 -20.63 26.43 -23.69
C GLN A 546 -21.78 25.64 -23.07
N LEU A 547 -22.02 24.40 -23.51
CA LEU A 547 -23.04 23.52 -22.93
C LEU A 547 -22.71 23.11 -21.49
N ILE A 548 -21.43 22.84 -21.21
CA ILE A 548 -20.95 22.56 -19.84
C ILE A 548 -21.10 23.80 -18.95
N ALA A 549 -20.69 24.97 -19.42
CA ALA A 549 -20.86 26.23 -18.68
C ALA A 549 -22.34 26.54 -18.40
N ALA A 550 -23.25 26.19 -19.32
CA ALA A 550 -24.69 26.33 -19.15
C ALA A 550 -25.28 25.33 -18.11
N ASP A 551 -24.86 24.06 -18.11
CA ASP A 551 -25.27 23.07 -17.10
C ASP A 551 -24.79 23.46 -15.70
N ILE A 552 -23.58 24.03 -15.56
CA ILE A 552 -23.11 24.48 -14.24
C ILE A 552 -23.82 25.78 -13.83
N GLN A 553 -24.12 26.69 -14.76
CA GLN A 553 -24.89 27.92 -14.47
C GLN A 553 -26.35 27.65 -14.11
N SER A 554 -27.00 26.62 -14.67
CA SER A 554 -28.35 26.22 -14.29
C SER A 554 -28.43 25.51 -12.94
N ASN A 555 -27.30 25.05 -12.41
CA ASN A 555 -27.13 24.48 -11.07
C ASN A 555 -26.44 25.47 -10.10
N ASP A 556 -26.77 26.78 -10.18
CA ASP A 556 -26.26 27.86 -9.32
C ASP A 556 -24.73 27.99 -9.23
N GLY A 557 -24.00 27.52 -10.25
CA GLY A 557 -22.53 27.48 -10.26
C GLY A 557 -21.93 26.25 -9.57
N VAL A 558 -22.76 25.33 -9.05
CA VAL A 558 -22.33 24.19 -8.22
C VAL A 558 -22.06 22.95 -9.08
N ILE A 559 -20.79 22.56 -9.16
CA ILE A 559 -20.40 21.29 -9.79
C ILE A 559 -20.76 20.14 -8.85
N SER A 560 -21.74 19.33 -9.24
CA SER A 560 -22.16 18.12 -8.53
C SER A 560 -22.26 16.91 -9.47
N TYR A 561 -22.13 15.70 -8.91
CA TYR A 561 -22.10 14.45 -9.68
C TYR A 561 -22.98 13.37 -9.04
N PRO A 562 -23.96 12.80 -9.76
CA PRO A 562 -24.22 12.95 -11.20
C PRO A 562 -24.74 14.34 -11.61
N SER A 563 -24.24 14.88 -12.73
CA SER A 563 -24.69 16.15 -13.33
C SER A 563 -25.86 15.91 -14.30
N THR A 564 -26.62 16.99 -14.55
CA THR A 564 -27.76 17.04 -15.48
C THR A 564 -27.35 17.14 -16.97
N LEU A 565 -26.07 17.34 -17.27
CA LEU A 565 -25.55 17.55 -18.63
C LEU A 565 -26.00 16.43 -19.57
N GLY A 566 -26.63 16.82 -20.68
CA GLY A 566 -27.19 15.90 -21.66
C GLY A 566 -28.69 15.64 -21.52
N LYS A 567 -29.35 16.00 -20.42
CA LYS A 567 -30.79 15.74 -20.19
C LYS A 567 -31.69 16.25 -21.32
N GLU A 568 -31.37 17.43 -21.86
CA GLU A 568 -32.15 18.13 -22.90
C GLU A 568 -31.41 18.20 -24.24
N CYS A 569 -30.29 17.49 -24.38
CA CYS A 569 -29.51 17.42 -25.61
C CYS A 569 -30.05 16.37 -26.58
N ASP A 570 -30.00 16.67 -27.89
CA ASP A 570 -30.26 15.67 -28.92
C ASP A 570 -29.19 14.58 -28.96
N ALA A 571 -29.48 13.46 -29.64
CA ALA A 571 -28.57 12.33 -29.72
C ALA A 571 -27.17 12.75 -30.22
N LYS A 572 -27.10 13.58 -31.28
CA LYS A 572 -25.83 14.04 -31.85
C LYS A 572 -25.00 14.84 -30.86
N THR A 573 -25.60 15.78 -30.14
CA THR A 573 -24.92 16.59 -29.12
C THR A 573 -24.42 15.72 -27.96
N LYS A 574 -25.18 14.68 -27.56
CA LYS A 574 -24.71 13.70 -26.57
C LYS A 574 -23.42 12.99 -27.04
N LEU A 575 -23.37 12.51 -28.29
CA LEU A 575 -22.18 11.85 -28.83
C LEU A 575 -20.97 12.80 -28.88
N GLN A 576 -21.19 14.07 -29.27
CA GLN A 576 -20.13 15.10 -29.26
C GLN A 576 -19.61 15.38 -27.85
N LEU A 577 -20.49 15.55 -26.87
CA LEU A 577 -20.11 15.77 -25.46
C LEU A 577 -19.36 14.58 -24.86
N VAL A 578 -19.75 13.34 -25.18
CA VAL A 578 -19.05 12.13 -24.70
C VAL A 578 -17.63 12.05 -25.25
N LEU A 579 -17.45 12.32 -26.55
CA LEU A 579 -16.13 12.36 -27.19
C LEU A 579 -15.25 13.49 -26.64
N PHE A 580 -15.82 14.68 -26.42
CA PHE A 580 -15.11 15.81 -25.82
C PHE A 580 -14.69 15.52 -24.37
N LEU A 581 -15.60 15.02 -23.52
CA LEU A 581 -15.27 14.70 -22.14
C LEU A 581 -14.19 13.62 -22.04
N ALA A 582 -14.13 12.67 -22.99
CA ALA A 582 -13.05 11.69 -23.06
C ALA A 582 -11.67 12.33 -23.27
N THR A 583 -11.54 13.35 -24.14
CA THR A 583 -10.26 14.06 -24.34
C THR A 583 -9.90 15.02 -23.20
N MET A 584 -10.88 15.47 -22.41
CA MET A 584 -10.63 16.30 -21.22
C MET A 584 -10.14 15.48 -20.02
N TYR A 585 -10.72 14.31 -19.76
CA TYR A 585 -10.36 13.47 -18.61
C TYR A 585 -9.17 12.53 -18.85
N MET A 586 -8.86 12.17 -20.10
CA MET A 586 -7.78 11.24 -20.42
C MET A 586 -6.77 11.81 -21.41
N LYS A 587 -5.49 11.65 -21.08
CA LYS A 587 -4.33 11.91 -21.96
C LYS A 587 -3.56 10.62 -22.19
N ASP A 588 -2.86 10.53 -23.31
CA ASP A 588 -2.07 9.35 -23.68
C ASP A 588 -0.56 9.62 -23.63
N GLN A 589 0.20 8.58 -23.30
CA GLN A 589 1.63 8.46 -23.56
C GLN A 589 1.88 7.22 -24.40
N SER A 590 2.59 7.36 -25.53
CA SER A 590 3.11 6.20 -26.27
C SER A 590 4.39 5.71 -25.60
N SER A 591 4.22 4.69 -24.77
CA SER A 591 5.26 3.89 -24.14
C SER A 591 4.64 2.67 -23.45
N SER A 592 5.47 1.69 -23.10
CA SER A 592 5.09 0.57 -22.24
C SER A 592 4.87 1.00 -20.77
N HIS A 593 4.33 0.09 -19.96
CA HIS A 593 3.81 0.33 -18.61
C HIS A 593 4.83 0.96 -17.65
N CYS A 594 6.07 0.46 -17.68
CA CYS A 594 7.14 0.83 -16.75
C CYS A 594 8.02 2.00 -17.20
N ILE A 595 7.71 2.64 -18.33
CA ILE A 595 8.42 3.85 -18.77
C ILE A 595 7.92 5.05 -17.93
N PRO A 596 8.84 5.89 -17.39
CA PRO A 596 8.47 7.06 -16.61
C PRO A 596 7.48 7.98 -17.32
N LEU A 597 6.66 8.67 -16.55
CA LEU A 597 5.73 9.66 -17.07
C LEU A 597 6.50 10.86 -17.63
N SER A 598 6.20 11.23 -18.88
CA SER A 598 6.68 12.44 -19.52
C SER A 598 6.35 13.65 -18.66
N VAL A 599 7.36 14.47 -18.38
CA VAL A 599 7.29 15.61 -17.47
C VAL A 599 6.11 16.52 -17.80
N ASP A 600 5.86 16.79 -19.08
CA ASP A 600 4.79 17.69 -19.53
C ASP A 600 3.36 17.11 -19.44
N LEU A 601 3.20 15.80 -19.29
CA LEU A 601 1.90 15.17 -19.01
C LEU A 601 1.54 15.21 -17.52
N PHE A 602 2.47 15.57 -16.63
CA PHE A 602 2.16 15.73 -15.21
C PHE A 602 1.62 17.13 -14.90
N HIS A 603 0.30 17.25 -14.79
CA HIS A 603 -0.43 18.46 -14.42
C HIS A 603 -1.72 18.12 -13.65
N PRO A 604 -2.37 19.09 -12.95
CA PRO A 604 -3.69 18.90 -12.37
C PRO A 604 -4.74 18.51 -13.41
N GLY A 605 -5.75 17.73 -13.01
CA GLY A 605 -6.88 17.35 -13.85
C GLY A 605 -7.74 18.53 -14.29
N TRP A 606 -8.56 18.31 -15.32
CA TRP A 606 -9.48 19.34 -15.80
C TRP A 606 -10.51 19.70 -14.73
N ASP A 607 -10.70 21.00 -14.53
CA ASP A 607 -11.74 21.60 -13.70
C ASP A 607 -12.87 22.15 -14.58
N PRO A 608 -14.11 21.62 -14.50
CA PRO A 608 -15.25 22.18 -15.21
C PRO A 608 -15.58 23.64 -14.85
N ALA A 609 -15.16 24.15 -13.69
CA ALA A 609 -15.39 25.55 -13.32
C ALA A 609 -14.66 26.52 -14.25
N SER A 610 -13.55 26.09 -14.86
CA SER A 610 -12.81 26.86 -15.87
C SER A 610 -13.70 27.28 -17.06
N THR A 611 -14.75 26.52 -17.38
CA THR A 611 -15.69 26.84 -18.47
C THR A 611 -16.49 28.12 -18.24
N ILE A 612 -16.68 28.52 -16.97
CA ILE A 612 -17.41 29.75 -16.58
C ILE A 612 -16.48 30.97 -16.63
N ALA A 613 -15.17 30.76 -16.43
CA ALA A 613 -14.15 31.81 -16.48
C ALA A 613 -13.80 32.25 -17.91
N VAL A 614 -14.19 31.47 -18.94
CA VAL A 614 -14.05 31.85 -20.35
C VAL A 614 -15.23 32.73 -20.77
N LYS A 615 -15.08 34.05 -20.61
CA LYS A 615 -15.97 35.09 -21.14
C LYS A 615 -15.20 36.05 -22.04
#